data_AF-A0A1X6NN97-F1
#
_entry.id   AF-A0A1X6NN97-F1
#
_cell.length_a   1.000
_cell.length_b   1.000
_cell.length_c   1.000
_cell.angle_alpha   90.00
_cell.angle_beta   90.00
_cell.angle_gamma   90.00
#
_symmetry.space_group_name_H-M   'P 1'
#
loop_
_entity.id
_entity.type
_entity.pdbx_description
1 polymer ?
#
loop_
_entity_poly.entity_id
_entity_poly.type
_entity_poly.pdbx_seq_one_letter_code
_entity_poly.pdbx_strand_id
1 'polypeptide(L)' 'MPTVSVVRDALFESLGRTYTDEEFDELCFSYGLELDDITTEAPPALGGRA' A
#
# COMPACT_ATOMS: atom_id res chain seq x y z
N MET A 1 9.85 4.79 15.42
CA MET A 1 10.36 4.70 14.03
C MET A 1 9.72 5.81 13.23
N PRO A 2 10.46 6.49 12.34
CA PRO A 2 9.81 7.42 11.41
C PRO A 2 8.94 6.63 10.43
N THR A 3 7.69 7.06 10.24
CA THR A 3 6.75 6.45 9.30
C THR A 3 6.75 7.26 8.00
N VAL A 4 6.76 6.59 6.85
CA VAL A 4 6.71 7.22 5.53
C VAL A 4 5.50 6.68 4.78
N SER A 5 4.51 7.55 4.54
CA SER A 5 3.35 7.20 3.73
C SER A 5 3.68 7.34 2.24
N VAL A 6 3.38 6.31 1.46
CA VAL A 6 3.63 6.26 0.01
C VAL A 6 2.40 5.73 -0.73
N VAL A 7 2.24 6.12 -1.99
CA VAL A 7 1.21 5.56 -2.87
C VAL A 7 1.67 4.19 -3.34
N ARG A 8 0.92 3.14 -3.02
CA ARG A 8 1.25 1.74 -3.32
C ARG A 8 1.54 1.52 -4.81
N ASP A 9 0.65 2.01 -5.67
CA ASP A 9 0.76 1.77 -7.11
C ASP A 9 2.01 2.43 -7.70
N ALA A 10 2.32 3.65 -7.28
CA ALA A 10 3.52 4.36 -7.72
C ALA A 10 4.81 3.68 -7.23
N LEU A 11 4.79 3.11 -6.02
CA LEU A 11 5.90 2.33 -5.50
C LEU A 11 6.09 1.05 -6.31
N PHE A 12 5.01 0.31 -6.59
CA PHE A 12 5.06 -0.94 -7.34
C PHE A 12 5.47 -0.72 -8.80
N GLU A 13 5.03 0.38 -9.42
CA GLU A 13 5.50 0.80 -10.74
C GLU A 13 7.00 1.11 -10.72
N SER A 14 7.49 1.82 -9.70
CA SER A 14 8.91 2.12 -9.54
C SER A 14 9.77 0.87 -9.31
N LEU A 15 9.21 -0.15 -8.66
CA LEU A 15 9.84 -1.47 -8.47
C LEU A 15 9.73 -2.36 -9.71
N GLY A 16 8.87 -2.01 -10.69
CA GLY A 16 8.63 -2.79 -11.90
C GLY A 16 7.89 -4.11 -11.65
N ARG A 17 7.29 -4.28 -10.46
CA ARG A 17 6.54 -5.48 -10.08
C ARG A 17 5.42 -5.11 -9.11
N THR A 18 4.26 -5.72 -9.30
CA THR A 18 3.17 -5.70 -8.32
C THR A 18 3.38 -6.82 -7.32
N TYR A 19 3.22 -6.51 -6.03
CA TYR A 19 3.33 -7.47 -4.94
C TYR A 19 1.96 -7.67 -4.29
N THR A 20 1.70 -8.86 -3.76
CA THR A 20 0.60 -9.05 -2.80
C THR A 20 0.96 -8.42 -1.45
N ASP A 21 -0.02 -8.28 -0.56
CA ASP A 21 0.21 -7.71 0.76
C ASP A 21 1.21 -8.57 1.56
N GLU A 22 1.11 -9.92 1.51
CA GLU A 22 2.10 -10.80 2.16
C GLU A 22 3.50 -10.70 1.52
N GLU A 23 3.59 -10.69 0.18
CA GLU A 23 4.89 -10.58 -0.51
C GLU A 23 5.60 -9.25 -0.18
N PHE A 24 4.83 -8.17 -0.05
CA PHE A 24 5.36 -6.86 0.28
C PHE A 24 5.79 -6.75 1.75
N ASP A 25 5.07 -7.40 2.67
CA ASP A 25 5.44 -7.46 4.08
C ASP A 25 6.76 -8.25 4.28
N GLU A 26 6.88 -9.42 3.66
CA GLU A 26 8.13 -10.20 3.65
C GLU A 26 9.30 -9.41 3.05
N LEU A 27 9.04 -8.66 1.98
CA LEU A 27 10.02 -7.77 1.38
C LEU A 27 10.46 -6.69 2.38
N CYS A 28 9.53 -6.00 3.03
CA CYS A 28 9.84 -4.98 4.03
C CYS A 28 10.73 -5.56 5.14
N PHE A 29 10.38 -6.73 5.67
CA PHE A 29 11.15 -7.41 6.72
C PHE A 29 12.59 -7.73 6.29
N SER A 30 12.78 -8.16 5.03
CA SER A 30 14.12 -8.46 4.49
C SER A 30 15.06 -7.25 4.43
N TYR A 31 14.50 -6.03 4.39
CA TYR A 31 15.24 -4.76 4.40
C TYR A 31 15.20 -4.03 5.75
N GLY A 32 14.64 -4.65 6.80
CA GLY A 32 14.51 -4.05 8.13
C GLY A 32 13.47 -2.92 8.19
N LEU A 33 12.50 -2.94 7.28
CA LEU A 33 11.30 -2.11 7.30
C LEU A 33 10.14 -2.92 7.88
N GLU A 34 9.14 -2.22 8.40
CA GLU A 34 7.89 -2.80 8.89
C GLU A 34 6.75 -2.16 8.12
N LEU A 35 5.84 -2.99 7.60
CA LEU A 35 4.60 -2.52 7.00
C LEU A 35 3.59 -2.22 8.11
N ASP A 36 3.19 -0.96 8.25
CA ASP A 36 2.30 -0.53 9.34
C ASP A 36 0.83 -0.78 8.98
N ASP A 37 0.30 -0.08 7.98
CA ASP A 37 -1.07 -0.24 7.50
C ASP A 37 -1.18 0.07 6.01
N ILE A 38 -2.05 -0.68 5.32
CA ILE A 38 -2.41 -0.43 3.92
C ILE A 38 -3.82 0.15 3.87
N THR A 39 -3.92 1.44 3.52
CA THR A 39 -5.22 2.09 3.30
C THR A 39 -5.56 2.12 1.80
N THR A 40 -6.82 1.85 1.46
CA THR A 40 -7.37 2.16 0.14
C THR A 40 -8.38 3.29 0.28
N GLU A 41 -8.34 4.27 -0.62
CA GLU A 41 -9.45 5.22 -0.74
C GLU A 41 -10.66 4.43 -1.25
N ALA A 42 -11.64 4.20 -0.38
CA ALA A 42 -12.90 3.63 -0.79
C ALA A 42 -13.52 4.55 -1.86
N PRO A 43 -14.01 4.02 -3.00
CA PRO A 43 -14.66 4.85 -4.01
C PRO A 43 -15.80 5.63 -3.36
N PRO A 44 -16.01 6.91 -3.71
CA PRO A 44 -17.03 7.74 -3.08
C PRO A 44 -18.37 7.02 -3.21
N ALA A 45 -18.97 6.67 -2.07
CA ALA A 45 -20.29 6.08 -2.02
C ALA A 45 -21.24 6.99 -2.80
N LEU A 46 -21.60 6.57 -4.01
CA LEU A 46 -22.57 7.26 -4.85
C LEU A 46 -23.86 7.39 -4.04
N GLY A 47 -24.13 8.62 -3.62
CA GLY A 47 -25.32 8.98 -2.88
C GLY A 47 -26.56 8.66 -3.70
N GLY A 48 -27.24 7.57 -3.33
CA GLY A 48 -28.60 7.30 -3.76
C GLY A 48 -29.56 8.25 -3.04
N ARG A 49 -29.73 9.45 -3.59
CA ARG A 49 -30.93 10.28 -3.31
C ARG A 49 -31.91 9.99 -4.44
N ALA A 50 -32.90 9.16 -4.14
CA ALA A 50 -34.16 9.06 -4.89
C ALA A 50 -35.24 9.79 -4.09
#